data_AF-A0ABD3NB75-F1
#
_entry.id   AF-A0ABD3NB75-F1
#
_cell.length_a   1.000
_cell.length_b   1.000
_cell.length_c   1.000
_cell.angle_alpha   90.00
_cell.angle_beta   90.00
_cell.angle_gamma   90.00
#
_symmetry.space_group_name_H-M   'P 1'
#
loop_
_entity.id
_entity.type
_entity.pdbx_description
1 polymer ?
#
loop_
_entity_poly.entity_id
_entity_poly.type
_entity_poly.pdbx_seq_one_letter_code
_entity_poly.pdbx_strand_id
1 'polypeptide(L)'
;MSTQSNRPVITPISLSISRWSADCVTYFINFSFLGGVWGCFNSIPIPGSKEALAIAESGKFVPLRPFSSISSVGYYGATIGSVVFVSKFVSGGVAVVRGRYDLWNELIGFGAVAAYWSTVLSHDTRVVWNNRFVGGALASAVVYASVAP
;
A
#
# COMPACT_ATOMS: atom_id res chain seq x y z
N MET A 1 -21.53 -28.90 41.18
CA MET A 1 -21.83 -28.67 39.75
C MET A 1 -20.97 -27.49 39.27
N SER A 2 -19.86 -27.75 38.59
CA SER A 2 -19.00 -26.70 38.03
C SER A 2 -19.49 -26.31 36.64
N THR A 3 -19.89 -25.06 36.47
CA THR A 3 -20.28 -24.48 35.19
C THR A 3 -19.04 -24.32 34.30
N GLN A 4 -18.90 -25.18 33.28
CA GLN A 4 -17.91 -24.97 32.22
C GLN A 4 -18.27 -23.70 31.46
N SER A 5 -17.36 -22.73 31.50
CA SER A 5 -17.43 -21.49 30.74
C SER A 5 -17.23 -21.80 29.25
N ASN A 6 -18.33 -21.81 28.49
CA ASN A 6 -18.33 -21.85 27.02
C ASN A 6 -17.78 -20.52 26.46
N ARG A 7 -16.48 -20.29 26.58
CA ARG A 7 -15.84 -19.24 25.78
C ARG A 7 -15.71 -19.77 24.35
N PRO A 8 -16.12 -19.00 23.33
CA PRO A 8 -15.86 -19.38 21.96
C PRO A 8 -14.36 -19.59 21.80
N VAL A 9 -13.97 -20.77 21.33
CA VAL A 9 -12.59 -21.04 20.92
C VAL A 9 -12.34 -20.12 19.73
N ILE A 10 -11.67 -19.00 19.97
CA ILE A 10 -11.13 -18.17 18.91
C ILE A 10 -10.06 -19.05 18.27
N THR A 11 -10.42 -19.74 17.19
CA THR A 11 -9.45 -20.47 16.36
C THR A 11 -8.36 -19.47 16.00
N PRO A 12 -7.09 -19.73 16.37
CA PRO A 12 -6.01 -18.83 16.00
C PRO A 12 -6.04 -18.72 14.47
N ILE A 13 -6.20 -17.50 13.97
CA ILE A 13 -6.07 -17.19 12.54
C ILE A 13 -4.75 -17.84 12.12
N SER A 14 -4.82 -18.88 11.28
CA SER A 14 -3.62 -19.66 10.97
C SER A 14 -2.61 -18.73 10.31
N LEU A 15 -1.51 -18.49 10.98
CA LEU A 15 -0.40 -17.66 10.52
C LEU A 15 0.36 -18.45 9.45
N SER A 16 -0.23 -18.52 8.26
CA SER A 16 0.37 -19.18 7.11
C SER A 16 0.95 -18.14 6.16
N ILE A 17 2.05 -18.51 5.48
CA ILE A 17 2.69 -17.68 4.45
C ILE A 17 1.68 -17.31 3.36
N SER A 18 0.86 -18.28 2.93
CA SER A 18 -0.16 -18.06 1.90
C SER A 18 -1.21 -17.03 2.31
N ARG A 19 -1.65 -17.07 3.59
CA ARG A 19 -2.63 -16.10 4.09
C ARG A 19 -2.02 -14.71 4.20
N TRP A 20 -0.81 -14.61 4.73
CA TRP A 20 -0.06 -13.35 4.79
C TRP A 20 0.13 -12.72 3.40
N SER A 21 0.56 -13.51 2.41
CA SER A 21 0.74 -13.00 1.04
C SER A 21 -0.58 -12.55 0.41
N ALA A 22 -1.67 -13.29 0.65
CA ALA A 22 -3.01 -12.94 0.16
C ALA A 22 -3.50 -11.62 0.78
N ASP A 23 -3.30 -11.45 2.09
CA ASP A 23 -3.66 -10.22 2.78
C ASP A 23 -2.85 -9.04 2.22
N CYS A 24 -1.53 -9.19 2.00
CA CYS A 24 -0.70 -8.13 1.40
C CYS A 24 -1.24 -7.65 0.04
N VAL A 25 -1.56 -8.59 -0.85
CA VAL A 25 -2.11 -8.28 -2.19
C VAL A 25 -3.49 -7.62 -2.07
N THR A 26 -4.34 -8.13 -1.18
CA THR A 26 -5.69 -7.57 -0.95
C THR A 26 -5.60 -6.13 -0.46
N TYR A 27 -4.72 -5.85 0.51
CA TYR A 27 -4.48 -4.50 1.01
C TYR A 27 -3.91 -3.59 -0.09
N PHE A 28 -2.96 -4.07 -0.90
CA PHE A 28 -2.45 -3.32 -2.04
C PHE A 28 -3.56 -2.90 -3.00
N ILE A 29 -4.43 -3.83 -3.42
CA ILE A 29 -5.51 -3.57 -4.36
C ILE A 29 -6.50 -2.56 -3.76
N ASN A 30 -6.99 -2.82 -2.54
CA ASN A 30 -7.98 -1.96 -1.88
C ASN A 30 -7.47 -0.52 -1.70
N PHE A 31 -6.22 -0.37 -1.26
CA PHE A 31 -5.63 0.94 -1.06
C PHE A 31 -5.16 1.60 -2.36
N SER A 32 -4.90 0.82 -3.42
CA SER A 32 -4.71 1.37 -4.77
C SER A 32 -6.00 1.98 -5.31
N PHE A 33 -7.16 1.34 -5.08
CA PHE A 33 -8.45 1.94 -5.41
C PHE A 33 -8.71 3.21 -4.62
N LEU A 34 -8.46 3.19 -3.30
CA LEU A 34 -8.58 4.39 -2.46
C LEU A 34 -7.68 5.51 -2.97
N GLY A 35 -6.42 5.20 -3.33
CA GLY A 35 -5.50 6.16 -3.88
C GLY A 35 -5.89 6.66 -5.27
N GLY A 36 -6.49 5.82 -6.10
CA GLY A 36 -7.05 6.21 -7.39
C GLY A 36 -8.21 7.19 -7.22
N VAL A 37 -9.16 6.89 -6.34
CA VAL A 37 -10.26 7.80 -5.98
C VAL A 37 -9.71 9.12 -5.44
N TRP A 38 -8.72 9.07 -4.54
CA TRP A 38 -8.05 10.27 -4.07
C TRP A 38 -7.45 11.06 -5.24
N GLY A 39 -6.74 10.40 -6.15
CA GLY A 39 -6.16 11.02 -7.34
C GLY A 39 -7.17 11.67 -8.28
N CYS A 40 -8.42 11.20 -8.32
CA CYS A 40 -9.51 11.83 -9.07
C CYS A 40 -9.91 13.19 -8.49
N PHE A 41 -9.85 13.36 -7.17
CA PHE A 41 -10.33 14.55 -6.46
C PHE A 41 -9.20 15.42 -5.90
N ASN A 42 -7.96 14.95 -5.95
CA ASN A 42 -6.82 15.68 -5.43
C ASN A 42 -6.54 16.92 -6.28
N SER A 43 -6.60 18.08 -5.65
CA SER A 43 -6.31 19.37 -6.27
C SER A 43 -4.81 19.62 -6.46
N ILE A 44 -3.96 18.78 -5.87
CA ILE A 44 -2.50 18.90 -5.90
C ILE A 44 -1.94 18.19 -7.16
N PRO A 45 -1.23 18.92 -8.03
CA PRO A 45 -0.62 18.31 -9.20
C PRO A 45 0.50 17.35 -8.82
N ILE A 46 0.67 16.34 -9.68
CA ILE A 46 1.69 15.30 -9.52
C ILE A 46 3.07 15.95 -9.67
N PRO A 47 4.07 15.56 -8.86
CA PRO A 47 5.44 16.02 -9.05
C PRO A 47 5.93 15.79 -10.49
N GLY A 48 6.50 16.83 -11.11
CA GLY A 48 7.01 16.77 -12.49
C GLY A 48 5.95 16.90 -13.59
N SER A 49 4.66 17.08 -13.27
CA SER A 49 3.64 17.41 -14.28
C SER A 49 3.81 18.84 -14.79
N LYS A 50 3.25 19.15 -15.96
CA LYS A 50 3.28 20.51 -16.53
C LYS A 50 2.67 21.53 -15.58
N GLU A 51 1.60 21.14 -14.88
CA GLU A 51 0.90 21.95 -13.91
C GLU A 51 1.73 22.15 -12.64
N ALA A 52 2.45 21.13 -12.17
CA ALA A 52 3.38 21.28 -11.05
C ALA A 52 4.55 22.23 -11.37
N LEU A 53 5.11 22.13 -12.59
CA LEU A 53 6.16 23.04 -13.06
C LEU A 53 5.63 24.48 -13.23
N ALA A 54 4.44 24.64 -13.79
CA ALA A 54 3.82 25.95 -13.93
C ALA A 54 3.52 26.61 -12.57
N ILE A 55 3.12 25.85 -11.55
CA ILE A 55 2.97 26.37 -10.18
C ILE A 55 4.33 26.72 -9.57
N ALA A 56 5.37 25.92 -9.80
CA ALA A 56 6.72 26.19 -9.32
C ALA A 56 7.31 27.48 -9.93
N GLU A 57 7.08 27.71 -11.23
CA GLU A 57 7.54 28.89 -11.95
C GLU A 57 6.74 30.15 -11.62
N SER A 58 5.41 30.03 -11.49
CA SER A 58 4.53 31.17 -11.23
C SER A 58 4.40 31.54 -9.75
N GLY A 59 4.78 30.63 -8.84
CA GLY A 59 4.55 30.76 -7.40
C GLY A 59 3.07 30.75 -6.99
N LYS A 60 2.14 30.59 -7.95
CA LYS A 60 0.71 30.66 -7.71
C LYS A 60 0.11 29.26 -7.79
N PHE A 61 -0.45 28.80 -6.67
CA PHE A 61 -1.20 27.56 -6.65
C PHE A 61 -2.51 27.69 -7.44
N VAL A 62 -2.68 26.83 -8.44
CA VAL A 62 -3.94 26.69 -9.18
C VAL A 62 -4.46 25.27 -8.96
N PRO A 63 -5.59 25.09 -8.23
CA PRO A 63 -6.11 23.77 -7.93
C PRO A 63 -6.55 23.05 -9.21
N LEU A 64 -6.18 21.78 -9.31
CA LEU A 64 -6.66 20.91 -10.38
C LEU A 64 -8.17 20.66 -10.26
N ARG A 65 -8.85 20.58 -11.40
CA ARG A 65 -10.27 20.19 -11.42
C ARG A 65 -10.39 18.69 -11.13
N PRO A 66 -11.51 18.24 -10.54
CA PRO A 66 -11.79 16.81 -10.44
C PRO A 66 -11.67 16.13 -11.81
N PHE A 67 -11.06 14.95 -11.85
CA PHE A 67 -10.82 14.17 -13.07
C PHE A 67 -9.98 14.86 -14.16
N SER A 68 -9.28 15.94 -13.83
CA SER A 68 -8.46 16.68 -14.81
C SER A 68 -7.22 15.92 -15.29
N SER A 69 -6.84 14.83 -14.62
CA SER A 69 -5.66 14.04 -14.96
C SER A 69 -5.85 12.56 -14.65
N ILE A 70 -5.90 11.74 -15.71
CA ILE A 70 -5.88 10.26 -15.58
C ILE A 70 -4.53 9.79 -15.01
N SER A 71 -3.43 10.49 -15.30
CA SER A 71 -2.13 10.15 -14.73
C SER A 71 -2.09 10.35 -13.21
N SER A 72 -2.91 11.25 -12.66
CA SER A 72 -3.08 11.43 -11.20
C SER A 72 -3.67 10.19 -10.55
N VAL A 73 -4.70 9.60 -11.17
CA VAL A 73 -5.36 8.39 -10.67
C VAL A 73 -4.36 7.23 -10.56
N GLY A 74 -3.59 6.99 -11.62
CA GLY A 74 -2.57 5.94 -11.61
C GLY A 74 -1.46 6.22 -10.61
N TYR A 75 -0.96 7.46 -10.56
CA TYR A 75 0.13 7.84 -9.65
C TYR A 75 -0.25 7.68 -8.17
N TYR A 76 -1.38 8.25 -7.75
CA TYR A 76 -1.81 8.18 -6.35
C TYR A 76 -2.30 6.78 -5.97
N GLY A 77 -2.94 6.05 -6.88
CA GLY A 77 -3.28 4.64 -6.68
C GLY A 77 -2.04 3.80 -6.41
N ALA A 78 -1.05 3.86 -7.29
CA ALA A 78 0.22 3.15 -7.13
C ALA A 78 0.96 3.55 -5.85
N THR A 79 1.01 4.85 -5.53
CA THR A 79 1.73 5.36 -4.36
C THR A 79 1.09 4.91 -3.04
N ILE A 80 -0.24 5.06 -2.91
CA ILE A 80 -0.93 4.68 -1.67
C ILE A 80 -0.98 3.16 -1.52
N GLY A 81 -1.24 2.43 -2.60
CA GLY A 81 -1.20 0.98 -2.60
C GLY A 81 0.16 0.42 -2.19
N SER A 82 1.25 0.92 -2.78
CA SER A 82 2.62 0.46 -2.46
C SER A 82 3.01 0.76 -1.01
N VAL A 83 2.67 1.93 -0.48
CA VAL A 83 2.92 2.27 0.93
C VAL A 83 2.26 1.28 1.87
N VAL A 84 0.98 0.97 1.64
CA VAL A 84 0.25 0.02 2.49
C VAL A 84 0.78 -1.41 2.30
N PHE A 85 1.11 -1.80 1.07
CA PHE A 85 1.71 -3.10 0.81
C PHE A 85 3.02 -3.27 1.58
N VAL A 86 3.93 -2.30 1.55
CA VAL A 86 5.20 -2.36 2.28
C VAL A 86 4.96 -2.53 3.78
N SER A 87 4.03 -1.74 4.34
CA SER A 87 3.65 -1.85 5.75
C SER A 87 3.19 -3.26 6.10
N LYS A 88 2.25 -3.81 5.33
CA LYS A 88 1.66 -5.14 5.58
C LYS A 88 2.58 -6.30 5.24
N PHE A 89 3.43 -6.14 4.25
CA PHE A 89 4.46 -7.11 3.91
C PHE A 89 5.42 -7.28 5.08
N VAL A 90 5.93 -6.17 5.62
CA VAL A 90 6.85 -6.21 6.75
C VAL A 90 6.15 -6.62 8.04
N SER A 91 4.98 -6.04 8.37
CA SER A 91 4.27 -6.38 9.61
C SER A 91 3.83 -7.84 9.63
N GLY A 92 3.27 -8.34 8.53
CA GLY A 92 2.86 -9.74 8.40
C GLY A 92 4.04 -10.70 8.33
N GLY A 93 5.14 -10.32 7.68
CA GLY A 93 6.36 -11.13 7.65
C GLY A 93 6.96 -11.30 9.05
N VAL A 94 7.02 -10.22 9.83
CA VAL A 94 7.46 -10.27 11.23
C VAL A 94 6.49 -11.10 12.08
N ALA A 95 5.19 -11.00 11.81
CA ALA A 95 4.19 -11.83 12.49
C ALA A 95 4.39 -13.33 12.21
N VAL A 96 4.65 -13.71 10.95
CA VAL A 96 4.94 -15.10 10.54
C VAL A 96 6.19 -15.61 11.23
N VAL A 97 7.28 -14.83 11.23
CA VAL A 97 8.54 -15.22 11.88
C VAL A 97 8.37 -15.38 13.40
N ARG A 98 7.58 -14.52 14.03
CA ARG A 98 7.35 -14.55 15.50
C ARG A 98 6.23 -15.51 15.91
N GLY A 99 5.48 -16.05 14.96
CA GLY A 99 4.31 -16.90 15.22
C GLY A 99 3.19 -16.19 15.99
N ARG A 100 3.12 -14.85 15.99
CA ARG A 100 2.12 -14.08 16.72
C ARG A 100 1.78 -12.76 16.04
N TYR A 101 0.52 -12.35 16.12
CA TYR A 101 0.08 -10.99 15.78
C TYR A 101 0.07 -10.11 17.03
N ASP A 102 0.87 -9.05 17.04
CA ASP A 102 0.83 -8.02 18.07
C ASP A 102 1.08 -6.62 17.46
N LEU A 103 0.88 -5.59 18.28
CA LEU A 103 1.08 -4.20 17.88
C LEU A 103 2.54 -3.92 17.46
N TRP A 104 3.51 -4.67 18.00
CA TRP A 104 4.92 -4.51 17.64
C TRP A 104 5.18 -4.83 16.17
N ASN A 105 4.48 -5.82 15.61
CA ASN A 105 4.56 -6.11 14.18
C ASN A 105 4.12 -4.90 13.33
N GLU A 106 3.00 -4.27 13.70
CA GLU A 106 2.47 -3.11 12.99
C GLU A 106 3.40 -1.90 13.10
N LEU A 107 3.98 -1.64 14.28
CA LEU A 107 4.96 -0.56 14.46
C LEU A 107 6.22 -0.76 13.59
N ILE A 108 6.71 -1.99 13.47
CA ILE A 108 7.83 -2.30 12.57
C ILE A 108 7.43 -2.09 11.11
N GLY A 109 6.21 -2.48 10.72
CA GLY A 109 5.65 -2.18 9.40
C GLY A 109 5.61 -0.69 9.09
N PHE A 110 5.15 0.13 10.02
CA PHE A 110 5.18 1.59 9.89
C PHE A 110 6.61 2.16 9.79
N GLY A 111 7.55 1.63 10.56
CA GLY A 111 8.97 1.99 10.46
C GLY A 111 9.54 1.69 9.07
N ALA A 112 9.18 0.56 8.48
CA ALA A 112 9.58 0.22 7.12
C ALA A 112 8.99 1.16 6.06
N VAL A 113 7.77 1.67 6.27
CA VAL A 113 7.20 2.72 5.41
C VAL A 113 8.04 3.99 5.44
N ALA A 114 8.54 4.41 6.60
CA ALA A 114 9.41 5.61 6.68
C ALA A 114 10.71 5.41 5.89
N ALA A 115 11.31 4.22 5.97
CA ALA A 115 12.48 3.85 5.17
C ALA A 115 12.14 3.82 3.67
N TYR A 116 11.01 3.21 3.29
CA TYR A 116 10.53 3.17 1.91
C TYR A 116 10.27 4.57 1.35
N TRP A 117 9.62 5.44 2.13
CA TRP A 117 9.33 6.81 1.74
C TRP A 117 10.61 7.62 1.51
N SER A 118 11.56 7.53 2.44
CA SER A 118 12.82 8.26 2.37
C SER A 118 13.78 7.77 1.29
N THR A 119 13.72 6.49 0.89
CA THR A 119 14.65 5.92 -0.11
C THR A 119 14.06 5.79 -1.50
N VAL A 120 12.80 5.37 -1.61
CA VAL A 120 12.16 5.05 -2.89
C VAL A 120 11.29 6.19 -3.37
N LEU A 121 10.49 6.78 -2.48
CA LEU A 121 9.53 7.84 -2.86
C LEU A 121 10.12 9.25 -2.79
N SER A 122 11.36 9.44 -2.35
CA SER A 122 12.00 10.76 -2.23
C SER A 122 12.97 11.09 -3.38
N HIS A 123 13.47 10.11 -4.13
CA HIS A 123 14.50 10.30 -5.16
C HIS A 123 13.94 10.43 -6.58
N ASP A 124 14.70 11.00 -7.51
CA ASP A 124 14.29 11.16 -8.92
C ASP A 124 13.98 9.83 -9.62
N THR A 125 14.38 8.69 -9.04
CA THR A 125 14.05 7.34 -9.49
C THR A 125 12.70 6.81 -8.98
N ARG A 126 11.88 7.64 -8.31
CA ARG A 126 10.53 7.34 -7.78
C ARG A 126 9.70 6.47 -8.73
N VAL A 127 9.62 6.88 -9.99
CA VAL A 127 8.74 6.25 -10.99
C VAL A 127 9.22 4.85 -11.36
N VAL A 128 10.53 4.65 -11.56
CA VAL A 128 11.08 3.36 -11.98
C VAL A 128 10.94 2.31 -10.89
N TRP A 129 11.26 2.66 -9.64
CA TRP A 129 11.16 1.72 -8.53
C TRP A 129 9.72 1.46 -8.10
N ASN A 130 8.87 2.49 -8.07
CA ASN A 130 7.44 2.29 -7.82
C ASN A 130 6.80 1.42 -8.91
N ASN A 131 7.12 1.63 -10.19
CA ASN A 131 6.61 0.80 -11.28
C ASN A 131 7.12 -0.64 -11.22
N ARG A 132 8.38 -0.88 -10.80
CA ARG A 132 8.90 -2.23 -10.56
C ARG A 132 8.20 -2.92 -9.40
N PHE A 133 7.92 -2.16 -8.33
CA PHE A 133 7.26 -2.67 -7.15
C PHE A 133 5.79 -2.99 -7.40
N VAL A 134 5.06 -2.07 -8.06
CA VAL A 134 3.69 -2.28 -8.53
C VAL A 134 3.62 -3.41 -9.55
N GLY A 135 4.56 -3.47 -10.50
CA GLY A 135 4.66 -4.56 -11.47
C GLY A 135 4.91 -5.91 -10.80
N GLY A 136 5.78 -5.94 -9.78
CA GLY A 136 6.03 -7.13 -8.96
C GLY A 136 4.81 -7.56 -8.14
N ALA A 137 4.10 -6.61 -7.52
CA ALA A 137 2.86 -6.88 -6.79
C ALA A 137 1.75 -7.39 -7.71
N LEU A 138 1.60 -6.81 -8.90
CA LEU A 138 0.63 -7.24 -9.90
C LEU A 138 0.94 -8.63 -10.44
N ALA A 139 2.22 -8.91 -10.77
CA ALA A 139 2.66 -10.24 -11.18
C ALA A 139 2.43 -11.27 -10.07
N SER A 140 2.72 -10.91 -8.82
CA SER A 140 2.47 -11.76 -7.65
C SER A 140 0.96 -12.01 -7.45
N ALA A 141 0.12 -11.00 -7.69
CA ALA A 141 -1.33 -11.13 -7.63
C ALA A 141 -1.89 -12.02 -8.74
N VAL A 142 -1.38 -11.90 -9.97
CA VAL A 142 -1.76 -12.76 -11.11
C VAL A 142 -1.33 -14.20 -10.85
N VAL A 143 -0.10 -14.41 -10.40
CA VAL A 143 0.38 -15.74 -9.98
C VAL A 143 -0.51 -16.27 -8.88
N TYR A 144 -0.75 -15.52 -7.80
CA TYR A 144 -1.64 -15.92 -6.71
C TYR A 144 -3.04 -16.29 -7.21
N ALA A 145 -3.68 -15.48 -8.06
CA ALA A 145 -4.98 -15.79 -8.64
C ALA A 145 -4.97 -17.05 -9.53
N SER A 146 -3.80 -17.42 -10.06
CA SER A 146 -3.63 -18.61 -10.91
C SER A 146 -3.28 -19.88 -10.14
N VAL A 147 -2.76 -19.78 -8.92
CA VAL A 147 -2.42 -20.93 -8.05
C VAL A 147 -3.28 -21.03 -6.78
N ALA A 148 -4.15 -20.06 -6.51
CA ALA A 148 -5.14 -20.15 -5.44
C ALA A 148 -6.18 -21.23 -5.81
N PRO A 149 -6.41 -22.23 -4.95
CA PRO A 149 -7.39 -23.30 -5.16
C PRO A 149 -8.84 -22.82 -5.11
#